data_AF-A0A355FAC8-F1
#
_entry.id   AF-A0A355FAC8-F1
#
_cell.length_a   1.000
_cell.length_b   1.000
_cell.length_c   1.000
_cell.angle_alpha   90.00
_cell.angle_beta   90.00
_cell.angle_gamma   90.00
#
_symmetry.space_group_name_H-M   'P 1'
#
loop_
_entity.id
_entity.type
_entity.pdbx_description
1 polymer ?
#
loop_
_entity_poly.entity_id
_entity_poly.type
_entity_poly.pdbx_seq_one_letter_code
_entity_poly.pdbx_strand_id
1 'polypeptide(L)'
;MSIAPSPQTRWLLCVAAAAALLLSGCSLQRLAVRAAGGALAGGADLYASDDDPELVRAALPFGLKTIEGLLAKDPQNPQLLLAAASGFTQYAYAFVQQDADFVEATDLARATELRGRAQRLYLRAL
;
A
#
# COMPACT_ATOMS: atom_id res chain seq x y z
N MET A 1 -36.06 -22.22 38.99
CA MET A 1 -34.92 -23.11 39.33
C MET A 1 -33.74 -22.70 38.45
N SER A 2 -32.77 -21.95 39.01
CA SER A 2 -31.57 -21.53 38.30
C SER A 2 -30.50 -22.60 38.52
N ILE A 3 -30.21 -23.41 37.50
CA ILE A 3 -29.16 -24.43 37.55
C ILE A 3 -27.83 -23.68 37.46
N ALA A 4 -27.15 -23.54 38.60
CA ALA A 4 -25.82 -22.95 38.62
C ALA A 4 -24.85 -23.83 37.80
N PRO A 5 -24.08 -23.28 36.86
CA PRO A 5 -23.16 -24.06 36.04
C PRO A 5 -22.07 -24.69 36.92
N SER A 6 -21.72 -25.94 36.63
CA SER A 6 -20.69 -26.67 37.36
C SER A 6 -19.31 -25.99 37.18
N PRO A 7 -18.37 -26.16 38.12
CA PRO A 7 -17.06 -25.50 38.06
C PRO A 7 -16.29 -25.80 36.76
N GLN A 8 -16.52 -26.96 36.15
CA GLN A 8 -15.94 -27.34 34.86
C GLN A 8 -16.49 -26.51 33.70
N THR A 9 -17.81 -26.24 33.69
CA THR A 9 -18.45 -25.41 32.66
C THR A 9 -17.94 -23.96 32.73
N ARG A 10 -17.72 -23.44 33.95
CA ARG A 10 -17.17 -22.09 34.16
C ARG A 10 -15.74 -21.96 33.63
N TRP A 11 -14.90 -22.97 33.85
CA TRP A 11 -13.52 -22.98 33.36
C TRP A 11 -13.46 -23.05 31.82
N LEU A 12 -14.27 -23.90 31.20
CA LEU A 12 -14.39 -24.00 29.74
C LEU A 12 -14.86 -22.68 29.11
N LEU A 13 -15.80 -21.97 29.74
CA LEU A 13 -16.26 -20.66 29.28
C LEU A 13 -15.15 -19.59 29.35
N CYS A 14 -14.35 -19.59 30.42
CA CYS A 14 -13.21 -18.68 30.55
C CYS A 14 -12.13 -18.94 29.50
N VAL A 15 -11.81 -20.22 29.24
CA VAL A 15 -10.84 -20.61 28.20
C VAL A 15 -11.35 -20.23 26.80
N ALA A 16 -12.63 -20.48 26.50
CA ALA A 16 -13.24 -20.09 25.24
C ALA A 16 -13.26 -18.56 25.04
N ALA A 17 -13.56 -17.79 26.10
CA ALA A 17 -13.52 -16.34 26.06
C ALA A 17 -12.08 -15.80 25.85
N ALA A 18 -11.09 -16.38 26.54
CA ALA A 18 -9.68 -16.05 26.36
C ALA A 18 -9.20 -16.38 24.94
N ALA A 19 -9.58 -17.53 24.39
CA ALA A 19 -9.28 -17.91 23.02
C ALA A 19 -9.92 -16.95 22.01
N ALA A 20 -11.19 -16.56 22.19
CA ALA A 20 -11.87 -15.60 21.33
C ALA A 20 -11.19 -14.21 21.33
N LEU A 21 -10.69 -13.77 22.49
CA LEU A 21 -9.90 -12.53 22.63
C LEU A 21 -8.53 -12.62 21.95
N LEU A 22 -7.94 -13.81 21.86
CA LEU A 22 -6.68 -14.02 21.15
C LEU A 22 -6.88 -14.09 19.62
N LEU A 23 -8.00 -14.64 19.14
CA LEU A 23 -8.33 -14.69 17.71
C LEU A 23 -8.73 -13.32 17.11
N SER A 24 -9.21 -12.38 17.91
CA SER A 24 -9.59 -11.03 17.44
C SER A 24 -8.39 -10.14 17.07
N GLY A 25 -7.19 -10.40 17.63
CA GLY A 25 -5.97 -9.63 17.34
C GLY A 25 -5.51 -9.70 15.88
N CYS A 26 -5.58 -10.88 15.26
CA CYS A 26 -5.27 -11.04 13.83
C CYS A 26 -6.27 -10.33 12.91
N SER A 27 -7.52 -10.18 13.36
CA SER A 27 -8.58 -9.49 12.62
C SER A 27 -8.45 -7.97 12.74
N LEU A 28 -8.12 -7.46 13.92
CA LEU A 28 -8.00 -6.02 14.17
C LEU A 28 -6.88 -5.37 13.35
N GLN A 29 -5.73 -6.06 13.23
CA GLN A 29 -4.63 -5.58 12.38
C GLN A 29 -5.04 -5.50 10.91
N ARG A 30 -5.73 -6.52 10.37
CA ARG A 30 -6.24 -6.49 9.00
C ARG A 30 -7.26 -5.38 8.79
N LEU A 31 -8.15 -5.16 9.75
CA LEU A 31 -9.12 -4.08 9.71
C LEU A 31 -8.43 -2.71 9.66
N ALA A 32 -7.42 -2.49 10.52
CA ALA A 32 -6.65 -1.25 10.54
C ALA A 32 -5.89 -1.02 9.22
N VAL A 33 -5.27 -2.06 8.67
CA VAL A 33 -4.59 -2.00 7.36
C VAL A 33 -5.56 -1.66 6.23
N ARG A 34 -6.77 -2.25 6.23
CA ARG A 34 -7.80 -1.94 5.24
C ARG A 34 -8.32 -0.51 5.35
N ALA A 35 -8.53 -0.02 6.58
CA ALA A 35 -8.96 1.36 6.81
C ALA A 35 -7.89 2.37 6.36
N ALA A 36 -6.63 2.16 6.76
CA ALA A 36 -5.52 3.00 6.33
C ALA A 36 -5.28 2.92 4.82
N GLY A 37 -5.37 1.70 4.26
CA GLY A 37 -5.20 1.46 2.83
C GLY A 37 -6.30 2.10 2.00
N GLY A 38 -7.55 2.07 2.45
CA GLY A 38 -8.66 2.76 1.78
C GLY A 38 -8.48 4.28 1.77
N ALA A 39 -8.03 4.87 2.88
CA ALA A 39 -7.74 6.31 2.95
C ALA A 39 -6.59 6.73 2.03
N LEU A 40 -5.52 5.92 1.97
CA LEU A 40 -4.35 6.19 1.13
C LEU A 40 -4.61 5.94 -0.35
N ALA A 41 -5.32 4.86 -0.70
CA ALA A 41 -5.68 4.56 -2.08
C ALA A 41 -6.64 5.61 -2.66
N GLY A 42 -7.52 6.19 -1.83
CA GLY A 42 -8.36 7.32 -2.21
C GLY A 42 -7.60 8.64 -2.38
N GLY A 43 -6.36 8.74 -1.89
CA GLY A 43 -5.51 9.91 -2.01
C GLY A 43 -4.84 10.09 -3.38
N ALA A 44 -5.00 9.13 -4.31
CA ALA A 44 -4.44 9.25 -5.66
C ALA A 44 -4.95 10.49 -6.42
N ASP A 45 -6.21 10.88 -6.19
CA ASP A 45 -6.78 12.11 -6.76
C ASP A 45 -6.09 13.37 -6.24
N LEU A 46 -5.59 13.37 -4.99
CA LEU A 46 -4.92 14.53 -4.41
C LEU A 46 -3.62 14.87 -5.14
N TYR A 47 -2.86 13.86 -5.57
CA TYR A 47 -1.64 14.08 -6.36
C TYR A 47 -1.96 14.53 -7.79
N ALA A 48 -3.05 14.03 -8.37
CA ALA A 48 -3.43 14.35 -9.74
C ALA A 48 -4.05 15.76 -9.87
N SER A 49 -4.67 16.27 -8.81
CA SER A 49 -5.26 17.61 -8.76
C SER A 49 -4.31 18.70 -8.25
N ASP A 50 -3.09 18.33 -7.86
CA ASP A 50 -2.10 19.29 -7.34
C ASP A 50 -1.43 20.05 -8.51
N ASP A 51 -1.34 21.37 -8.39
CA ASP A 51 -0.76 22.25 -9.40
C ASP A 51 0.77 22.35 -9.30
N ASP A 52 1.40 21.81 -8.24
CA ASP A 52 2.86 21.78 -8.05
C ASP A 52 3.44 20.39 -8.39
N PRO A 53 3.93 20.18 -9.64
CA PRO A 53 4.47 18.90 -10.06
C PRO A 53 5.76 18.52 -9.32
N GLU A 54 6.52 19.48 -8.79
CA GLU A 54 7.76 19.20 -8.05
C GLU A 54 7.44 18.70 -6.63
N LEU A 55 6.41 19.26 -5.99
CA LEU A 55 5.88 18.74 -4.74
C LEU A 55 5.37 17.31 -4.92
N VAL A 56 4.60 17.04 -5.97
CA VAL A 56 4.10 15.70 -6.30
C VAL A 56 5.25 14.72 -6.57
N ARG A 57 6.24 15.12 -7.38
CA ARG A 57 7.44 14.33 -7.67
C ARG A 57 8.18 13.93 -6.39
N ALA A 58 8.28 14.83 -5.41
CA ALA A 58 8.92 14.58 -4.12
C ALA A 58 8.09 13.69 -3.18
N ALA A 59 6.75 13.80 -3.23
CA ALA A 59 5.85 13.08 -2.33
C ALA A 59 5.61 11.61 -2.75
N LEU A 60 5.44 11.36 -4.05
CA LEU A 60 5.05 10.05 -4.59
C LEU A 60 5.96 8.88 -4.16
N PRO A 61 7.31 9.00 -4.12
CA PRO A 61 8.16 7.90 -3.68
C PRO A 61 7.83 7.37 -2.28
N PHE A 62 7.53 8.26 -1.33
CA PHE A 62 7.12 7.88 0.02
C PHE A 62 5.74 7.23 0.03
N GLY A 63 4.78 7.81 -0.69
CA GLY A 63 3.43 7.25 -0.82
C GLY A 63 3.44 5.84 -1.39
N LEU A 64 4.18 5.62 -2.48
CA LEU A 64 4.33 4.31 -3.13
C LEU A 64 4.99 3.28 -2.21
N LYS A 65 6.04 3.66 -1.48
CA LYS A 65 6.67 2.75 -0.49
C LYS A 65 5.76 2.42 0.67
N THR A 66 4.92 3.35 1.09
CA THR A 66 3.93 3.12 2.14
C THR A 66 2.87 2.11 1.66
N ILE A 67 2.39 2.24 0.42
CA ILE A 67 1.46 1.28 -0.20
C ILE A 67 2.09 -0.11 -0.27
N GLU A 68 3.34 -0.25 -0.74
CA GLU A 68 4.07 -1.53 -0.75
C GLU A 68 4.16 -2.15 0.67
N GLY A 69 4.42 -1.32 1.69
CA GLY A 69 4.47 -1.76 3.09
C GLY A 69 3.13 -2.29 3.60
N LEU A 70 2.02 -1.68 3.18
CA LEU A 70 0.67 -2.14 3.52
C LEU A 70 0.29 -3.42 2.75
N LEU A 71 0.65 -3.53 1.47
CA LEU A 71 0.48 -4.75 0.68
C LEU A 71 1.24 -5.93 1.28
N ALA A 72 2.40 -5.72 1.91
CA ALA A 72 3.09 -6.77 2.65
C ALA A 72 2.27 -7.33 3.84
N LYS A 73 1.24 -6.62 4.29
CA LYS A 73 0.33 -7.04 5.38
C LYS A 73 -1.03 -7.53 4.87
N ASP A 74 -1.53 -6.99 3.75
CA ASP A 74 -2.77 -7.43 3.08
C ASP A 74 -2.54 -7.55 1.56
N PRO A 75 -1.89 -8.63 1.08
CA PRO A 75 -1.42 -8.74 -0.31
C PRO A 75 -2.52 -8.80 -1.37
N GLN A 76 -3.76 -9.11 -0.96
CA GLN A 76 -4.91 -9.25 -1.84
C GLN A 76 -5.86 -8.06 -1.76
N ASN A 77 -5.45 -6.95 -1.14
CA ASN A 77 -6.27 -5.76 -1.05
C ASN A 77 -6.37 -5.08 -2.43
N PRO A 78 -7.55 -5.09 -3.08
CA PRO A 78 -7.68 -4.61 -4.46
C PRO A 78 -7.46 -3.10 -4.58
N GLN A 79 -7.75 -2.32 -3.53
CA GLN A 79 -7.57 -0.87 -3.53
C GLN A 79 -6.08 -0.51 -3.46
N LEU A 80 -5.32 -1.20 -2.60
CA LEU A 80 -3.89 -1.03 -2.50
C LEU A 80 -3.17 -1.52 -3.77
N LEU A 81 -3.61 -2.64 -4.35
CA LEU A 81 -3.08 -3.14 -5.62
C LEU A 81 -3.30 -2.14 -6.75
N LEU A 82 -4.52 -1.59 -6.87
CA LEU A 82 -4.82 -0.56 -7.87
C LEU A 82 -3.98 0.70 -7.65
N ALA A 83 -3.86 1.17 -6.41
CA ALA A 83 -3.06 2.36 -6.08
C ALA A 83 -1.57 2.16 -6.37
N ALA A 84 -1.02 0.96 -6.10
CA ALA A 84 0.35 0.62 -6.45
C ALA A 84 0.54 0.60 -7.98
N ALA A 85 -0.35 -0.10 -8.69
CA ALA A 85 -0.26 -0.23 -10.14
C ALA A 85 -0.35 1.13 -10.86
N SER A 86 -1.36 1.94 -10.51
CA SER A 86 -1.53 3.27 -11.11
C SER A 86 -0.39 4.20 -10.72
N GLY A 87 -0.02 4.26 -9.43
CA GLY A 87 0.98 5.19 -8.93
C GLY A 87 2.39 4.90 -9.43
N PHE A 88 2.82 3.63 -9.48
CA PHE A 88 4.12 3.28 -10.07
C PHE A 88 4.16 3.60 -11.57
N THR A 89 3.07 3.35 -12.29
CA THR A 89 2.97 3.67 -13.71
C THR A 89 3.06 5.18 -13.95
N GLN A 90 2.27 5.97 -13.21
CA GLN A 90 2.26 7.43 -13.32
C GLN A 90 3.61 8.04 -12.95
N TYR A 91 4.21 7.62 -11.82
CA TYR A 91 5.50 8.13 -11.39
C TYR A 91 6.62 7.78 -12.38
N ALA A 92 6.66 6.53 -12.85
CA ALA A 92 7.64 6.10 -13.84
C ALA A 92 7.52 6.89 -15.15
N TYR A 93 6.29 7.10 -15.64
CA TYR A 93 6.04 7.86 -16.84
C TYR A 93 6.42 9.33 -16.68
N ALA A 94 5.75 10.04 -15.77
CA ALA A 94 5.81 11.50 -15.67
C ALA A 94 7.17 12.03 -15.21
N PHE A 95 7.90 11.28 -14.38
CA PHE A 95 9.08 11.80 -13.69
C PHE A 95 10.37 11.00 -13.93
N VAL A 96 10.33 9.85 -14.61
CA VAL A 96 11.54 9.04 -14.84
C VAL A 96 11.78 8.82 -16.32
N GLN A 97 10.74 8.41 -17.05
CA GLN A 97 10.82 8.26 -18.50
C GLN A 97 10.92 9.63 -19.18
N GLN A 98 10.12 10.62 -18.77
CA GLN A 98 10.23 11.97 -19.31
C GLN A 98 11.63 12.58 -19.08
N ASP A 99 12.19 12.44 -17.87
CA ASP A 99 13.57 12.89 -17.61
C ASP A 99 14.58 12.20 -18.54
N ALA A 100 14.35 10.93 -18.90
CA ALA A 100 15.19 10.21 -19.85
C ALA A 100 15.07 10.80 -21.27
N ASP A 101 13.85 11.11 -21.70
CA ASP A 101 13.59 11.66 -23.03
C ASP A 101 14.18 13.08 -23.17
N PHE A 102 14.12 13.90 -22.12
CA PHE A 102 14.73 15.23 -22.12
C PHE A 102 16.27 15.19 -22.18
N VAL A 103 16.90 14.28 -21.42
CA VAL A 103 18.37 14.25 -21.32
C VAL A 103 19.02 13.55 -22.52
N GLU A 104 18.29 12.73 -23.28
CA GLU A 104 18.84 11.97 -24.41
C GLU A 104 19.57 12.82 -25.45
N ALA A 105 19.06 14.03 -25.71
CA ALA A 105 19.65 14.95 -26.69
C ALA A 105 21.09 15.37 -26.34
N THR A 106 21.46 15.31 -25.05
CA THR A 106 22.77 15.75 -24.55
C THR A 106 23.58 14.62 -23.92
N ASP A 107 22.93 13.58 -23.38
CA ASP A 107 23.55 12.42 -22.74
C ASP A 107 22.71 11.14 -22.92
N LEU A 108 23.04 10.40 -23.98
CA LEU A 108 22.40 9.12 -24.29
C LEU A 108 22.66 8.05 -23.21
N ALA A 109 23.82 8.06 -22.56
CA ALA A 109 24.15 7.06 -21.53
C ALA A 109 23.25 7.26 -20.31
N ARG A 110 23.08 8.51 -19.87
CA ARG A 110 22.16 8.85 -18.78
C ARG A 110 20.71 8.55 -19.13
N ALA A 111 20.27 8.88 -20.33
CA ALA A 111 18.92 8.53 -20.80
C ALA A 111 18.67 7.02 -20.73
N THR A 112 19.64 6.21 -21.16
CA THR A 112 19.56 4.74 -21.11
C THR A 112 19.42 4.23 -19.68
N GLU A 113 20.18 4.79 -18.73
CA GLU A 113 20.06 4.43 -17.31
C GLU A 113 18.67 4.74 -16.74
N LEU A 114 18.14 5.94 -17.06
CA LEU A 114 16.82 6.37 -16.62
C LEU A 114 15.71 5.50 -17.22
N ARG A 115 15.80 5.11 -18.48
CA ARG A 115 14.87 4.16 -19.11
C ARG A 115 14.90 2.80 -18.42
N GLY A 116 16.08 2.30 -18.08
CA GLY A 116 16.22 1.08 -17.28
C GLY A 116 15.57 1.23 -15.90
N ARG A 117 15.68 2.40 -15.26
CA ARG A 117 14.98 2.69 -14.00
C ARG A 117 13.46 2.74 -14.18
N ALA A 118 12.96 3.43 -15.20
CA ALA A 118 11.53 3.50 -15.50
C ALA A 118 10.95 2.10 -15.75
N GLN A 119 11.63 1.25 -16.52
CA GLN A 119 11.22 -0.13 -16.75
C GLN A 119 11.07 -0.93 -15.46
N ARG A 120 12.02 -0.82 -14.53
CA ARG A 120 11.93 -1.48 -13.22
C ARG A 120 10.74 -0.99 -12.39
N LEU A 121 10.33 0.27 -12.54
CA LEU A 121 9.17 0.82 -11.85
C LEU A 121 7.87 0.34 -12.51
N TYR A 122 7.78 0.30 -13.84
CA TYR A 122 6.62 -0.28 -14.54
C TYR A 122 6.42 -1.76 -14.20
N LEU A 123 7.50 -2.54 -14.08
CA LEU A 123 7.40 -3.95 -13.68
C LEU A 123 6.87 -4.13 -12.24
N ARG A 124 6.93 -3.12 -11.38
CA ARG A 124 6.31 -3.16 -10.05
C ARG A 124 4.81 -2.90 -10.08
N ALA A 125 4.29 -2.38 -11.19
CA ALA A 125 2.86 -2.15 -11.38
C ALA A 125 2.11 -3.40 -11.87
N LEU A 126 2.83 -4.49 -12.20
CA LEU A 126 2.32 -5.78 -12.67
C LEU A 126 2.34 -6.81 -11.54
#